data_AF-A0A925NRL9-F1
#
_entry.id   AF-A0A925NRL9-F1
#
_cell.length_a   1.000
_cell.length_b   1.000
_cell.length_c   1.000
_cell.angle_alpha   90.00
_cell.angle_beta   90.00
_cell.angle_gamma   90.00
#
_symmetry.space_group_name_H-M   'P 1'
#
loop_
_entity.id
_entity.type
_entity.pdbx_description
1 polymer ?
#
loop_
_entity_poly.entity_id
_entity_poly.type
_entity_poly.pdbx_seq_one_letter_code
_entity_poly.pdbx_strand_id
1 'polypeptide(L)'
;MWSLCLKVRALFAVACLLGVARGAQPPAELPRLAVNNPGLLADLGVGLWAWPLPMDFNGDGMMDLVVVCTGVPSNGIWYFENSGQI
;
A
#
# COMPACT_ATOMS: atom_id res chain seq x y z
N MET A 1 41.62 -1.52 31.22
CA MET A 1 40.93 -0.85 30.08
C MET A 1 41.09 -1.56 28.72
N TRP A 2 41.62 -2.80 28.64
CA TRP A 2 41.79 -3.51 27.35
C TRP A 2 40.84 -4.71 27.18
N SER A 3 40.36 -5.32 28.27
CA SER A 3 39.44 -6.48 28.22
C SER A 3 37.97 -6.15 27.93
N LEU A 4 37.57 -4.87 28.02
CA LEU A 4 36.21 -4.43 27.70
C LEU A 4 36.01 -4.25 26.18
N CYS A 5 37.09 -4.00 25.43
CA CYS A 5 37.05 -3.75 23.98
C CYS A 5 36.88 -5.04 23.15
N LEU A 6 37.32 -6.20 23.67
CA LEU A 6 37.23 -7.49 22.96
C LEU A 6 35.83 -8.14 23.08
N LYS A 7 35.14 -7.96 24.22
CA LYS A 7 33.79 -8.51 24.46
C LYS A 7 32.71 -7.79 23.62
N VAL A 8 32.89 -6.49 23.35
CA VAL A 8 31.95 -5.69 22.55
C VAL A 8 32.01 -6.04 21.06
N ARG A 9 33.17 -6.48 20.54
CA ARG A 9 33.31 -6.96 19.15
C ARG A 9 32.68 -8.33 18.92
N ALA A 10 32.74 -9.23 19.91
CA ALA A 10 32.15 -10.56 19.81
C ALA A 10 30.61 -10.54 19.76
N LEU A 11 29.98 -9.57 20.44
CA LEU A 11 28.52 -9.40 20.46
C LEU A 11 27.95 -8.85 19.13
N PHE A 12 28.71 -8.02 18.40
CA PHE A 12 28.28 -7.48 17.11
C PHE A 12 28.33 -8.51 15.96
N ALA A 13 29.25 -9.49 16.02
CA ALA A 13 29.39 -10.50 14.97
C ALA A 13 28.26 -11.55 14.99
N VAL A 14 27.69 -11.84 16.17
CA VAL A 14 26.61 -12.83 16.33
C VAL A 14 25.26 -12.29 15.85
N ALA A 15 25.03 -10.97 15.95
CA ALA A 15 23.78 -10.35 15.49
C ALA A 15 23.63 -10.31 13.96
N CYS A 16 24.73 -10.37 13.20
CA CYS A 16 24.67 -10.42 11.73
C CYS A 16 24.39 -11.82 11.15
N LEU A 17 24.52 -12.89 11.93
CA LEU A 17 24.34 -14.27 11.48
C LEU A 17 22.92 -14.82 11.76
N LEU A 18 22.12 -14.11 12.54
CA LEU A 18 20.75 -14.50 12.87
C LEU A 18 19.73 -13.62 12.13
N GLY A 19 19.46 -14.04 10.90
CA GLY A 19 18.08 -14.06 10.43
C GLY A 19 17.52 -12.74 9.89
N VAL A 20 17.86 -12.44 8.64
CA VAL A 20 16.82 -11.96 7.72
C VAL A 20 16.83 -12.87 6.49
N ALA A 21 16.42 -14.12 6.69
CA ALA A 21 15.95 -14.94 5.60
C ALA A 21 14.67 -14.27 5.08
N ARG A 22 14.81 -13.45 4.04
CA ARG A 22 13.67 -12.86 3.36
C ARG A 22 13.03 -13.98 2.56
N GLY A 23 12.09 -14.67 3.19
CA GLY A 23 11.31 -15.71 2.53
C GLY A 23 10.73 -15.15 1.24
N ALA A 24 10.87 -15.88 0.14
CA ALA A 24 10.21 -15.54 -1.11
C ALA A 24 8.72 -15.40 -0.82
N GLN A 25 8.18 -14.18 -0.95
CA GLN A 25 6.75 -13.98 -0.88
C GLN A 25 6.15 -14.79 -2.03
N PRO A 26 5.18 -15.70 -1.77
CA PRO A 26 4.46 -16.32 -2.86
C PRO A 26 3.91 -15.21 -3.78
N PRO A 27 3.72 -15.47 -5.08
CA PRO A 27 3.10 -14.51 -5.98
C PRO A 27 1.85 -13.98 -5.29
N ALA A 28 1.74 -12.64 -5.18
CA ALA A 28 0.58 -12.02 -4.57
C ALA A 28 -0.64 -12.50 -5.35
N GLU A 29 -1.36 -13.47 -4.78
CA GLU A 29 -2.59 -13.96 -5.35
C GLU A 29 -3.55 -12.77 -5.32
N LEU A 30 -4.12 -12.42 -6.46
CA LEU A 30 -5.09 -11.33 -6.58
C LEU A 30 -6.48 -11.95 -6.52
N PRO A 31 -7.02 -12.27 -5.32
CA PRO A 31 -8.33 -12.88 -5.23
C PRO A 31 -9.37 -11.93 -5.82
N ARG A 32 -10.25 -12.46 -6.65
CA ARG A 32 -11.37 -11.70 -7.18
C ARG A 32 -12.25 -11.27 -6.00
N LEU A 33 -12.43 -9.96 -5.83
CA LEU A 33 -13.25 -9.40 -4.77
C LEU A 33 -14.71 -9.88 -4.90
N ALA A 34 -15.31 -10.20 -3.75
CA ALA A 34 -16.74 -10.53 -3.68
C ALA A 34 -17.56 -9.30 -4.09
N VAL A 35 -18.60 -9.52 -4.90
CA VAL A 35 -19.60 -8.48 -5.20
C VAL A 35 -20.40 -8.22 -3.92
N ASN A 36 -20.62 -6.95 -3.57
CA ASN A 36 -21.34 -6.54 -2.35
C ASN A 36 -20.67 -7.08 -1.07
N ASN A 37 -19.41 -6.68 -0.85
CA ASN A 37 -18.60 -7.13 0.28
C ASN A 37 -18.92 -6.32 1.54
N PRO A 38 -19.64 -6.86 2.53
CA PRO A 38 -20.04 -6.11 3.73
C PRO A 38 -18.86 -5.77 4.66
N GLY A 39 -17.69 -6.40 4.45
CA GLY A 39 -16.46 -6.07 5.17
C GLY A 39 -15.60 -5.01 4.48
N LEU A 40 -16.08 -4.40 3.40
CA LEU A 40 -15.34 -3.36 2.68
C LEU A 40 -15.31 -2.07 3.51
N LEU A 41 -14.14 -1.44 3.61
CA LEU A 41 -14.00 -0.16 4.29
C LEU A 41 -14.77 0.97 3.58
N ALA A 42 -14.85 0.92 2.25
CA ALA A 42 -15.57 1.90 1.45
C ALA A 42 -15.98 1.36 0.06
N ASP A 43 -17.20 1.66 -0.37
CA ASP A 43 -17.69 1.48 -1.75
C ASP A 43 -17.67 2.81 -2.50
N LEU A 44 -17.13 2.82 -3.72
CA LEU A 44 -16.96 4.02 -4.54
C LEU A 44 -17.92 3.98 -5.75
N GLY A 45 -19.10 4.59 -5.59
CA GLY A 45 -20.08 4.73 -6.66
C GLY A 45 -19.76 5.92 -7.58
N VAL A 46 -19.11 5.66 -8.71
CA VAL A 46 -18.54 6.71 -9.60
C VAL A 46 -19.04 6.64 -11.06
N GLY A 47 -20.11 5.89 -11.31
CA GLY A 47 -20.78 5.79 -12.62
C GLY A 47 -20.41 4.56 -13.46
N LEU A 48 -21.25 4.26 -14.46
CA LEU A 48 -21.07 3.15 -15.39
C LEU A 48 -20.04 3.54 -16.45
N TRP A 49 -18.90 2.82 -16.45
CA TRP A 49 -17.72 3.06 -17.29
C TRP A 49 -16.78 4.15 -16.76
N ALA A 50 -16.52 4.09 -15.46
CA ALA A 50 -15.50 4.89 -14.80
C ALA A 50 -14.09 4.55 -15.31
N TRP A 51 -13.28 5.59 -15.48
CA TRP A 51 -11.87 5.50 -15.87
C TRP A 51 -11.01 5.92 -14.67
N PRO A 52 -10.43 4.96 -13.93
CA PRO A 52 -9.57 5.26 -12.80
C PRO A 52 -8.18 5.67 -13.27
N LEU A 53 -7.64 6.74 -12.67
CA LEU A 53 -6.31 7.28 -12.91
C LEU A 53 -5.56 7.36 -11.57
N PRO A 54 -4.73 6.35 -11.25
CA PRO A 54 -3.84 6.42 -10.09
C PRO A 54 -2.71 7.42 -10.39
N MET A 55 -2.63 8.49 -9.62
CA MET A 55 -1.59 9.52 -9.74
C MET A 55 -1.44 10.28 -8.43
N ASP A 56 -0.26 10.85 -8.17
CA ASP A 56 -0.08 11.87 -7.14
C ASP A 56 -0.66 13.19 -7.67
N PHE A 57 -1.90 13.50 -7.30
CA PHE A 57 -2.64 14.63 -7.87
C PHE A 57 -2.38 15.92 -7.09
N ASN A 58 -2.22 15.82 -5.77
CA ASN A 58 -1.98 16.97 -4.89
C ASN A 58 -0.48 17.33 -4.74
N GLY A 59 0.44 16.46 -5.17
CA GLY A 59 1.89 16.66 -5.14
C GLY A 59 2.54 16.37 -3.78
N ASP A 60 1.87 15.61 -2.90
CA ASP A 60 2.39 15.28 -1.57
C ASP A 60 3.31 14.04 -1.55
N GLY A 61 3.48 13.38 -2.70
CA GLY A 61 4.30 12.18 -2.85
C GLY A 61 3.58 10.88 -2.53
N MET A 62 2.29 10.91 -2.20
CA MET A 62 1.42 9.75 -2.06
C MET A 62 0.56 9.56 -3.32
N MET A 63 0.17 8.31 -3.61
CA MET A 63 -0.69 8.02 -4.75
C MET A 63 -2.15 8.26 -4.37
N ASP A 64 -2.81 9.15 -5.10
CA ASP A 64 -4.26 9.38 -5.05
C ASP A 64 -5.00 8.58 -6.12
N LEU A 65 -6.33 8.73 -6.12
CA LEU A 65 -7.20 8.22 -7.18
C LEU A 65 -8.08 9.33 -7.74
N VAL A 66 -7.88 9.65 -9.02
CA VAL A 66 -8.84 10.44 -9.81
C VAL A 66 -9.68 9.48 -10.63
N VAL A 67 -10.99 9.70 -10.67
CA VAL A 67 -11.90 8.92 -11.51
C VAL A 67 -12.70 9.83 -12.40
N VAL A 68 -12.60 9.61 -13.71
CA VAL A 68 -13.42 10.32 -14.70
C VAL A 68 -14.51 9.38 -15.19
N CYS A 69 -15.76 9.84 -15.17
CA CYS A 69 -16.88 9.11 -15.75
C CYS A 69 -17.79 10.04 -16.55
N THR A 70 -18.05 9.67 -17.79
CA THR A 70 -19.03 10.34 -18.66
C THR A 70 -20.37 9.60 -18.72
N GLY A 71 -20.45 8.43 -18.08
CA GLY A 71 -21.63 7.57 -18.07
C GLY A 71 -22.68 7.96 -17.03
N VAL A 72 -23.64 7.08 -16.84
CA VAL A 72 -24.78 7.23 -15.91
C VAL A 72 -24.64 6.26 -14.73
N PRO A 73 -25.35 6.45 -13.60
CA PRO A 73 -26.18 7.60 -13.23
C PRO A 73 -25.36 8.81 -12.73
N SER A 74 -24.06 8.63 -12.49
CA SER A 74 -23.21 9.62 -11.81
C SER A 74 -22.03 10.00 -12.71
N ASN A 75 -22.23 11.02 -13.54
CA ASN A 75 -21.19 11.61 -14.36
C ASN A 75 -20.36 12.62 -13.55
N GLY A 76 -19.06 12.72 -13.84
CA GLY A 76 -18.18 13.70 -13.20
C GLY A 76 -16.71 13.30 -13.15
N ILE A 77 -15.94 14.16 -12.48
CA ILE A 77 -14.58 13.89 -12.06
C ILE A 77 -14.60 13.78 -10.54
N TRP A 78 -14.19 12.63 -10.03
CA TRP A 78 -14.10 12.34 -8.60
C TRP A 78 -12.64 12.31 -8.19
N TYR A 79 -12.34 12.85 -7.02
CA TYR A 79 -11.02 12.87 -6.44
C TYR A 79 -11.06 12.20 -5.07
N PHE A 80 -10.21 11.19 -4.89
CA PHE A 80 -10.03 10.46 -3.63
C PHE A 80 -8.60 10.63 -3.18
N GLU A 81 -8.44 11.43 -2.12
CA GLU A 81 -7.16 11.67 -1.47
C GLU A 81 -6.76 10.47 -0.62
N ASN A 82 -5.50 10.05 -0.75
CA ASN A 82 -4.91 9.08 0.13
C ASN A 82 -4.23 9.77 1.32
N SER A 83 -4.93 9.84 2.47
CA SER A 83 -4.38 10.47 3.69
C SER A 83 -3.24 9.68 4.37
N GLY A 84 -2.94 8.46 3.91
CA GLY A 84 -1.98 7.57 4.56
C GLY A 84 -2.45 6.97 5.91
N GLN A 85 -3.72 7.16 6.27
CA GLN A 85 -4.36 6.59 7.46
C GLN A 85 -5.42 5.55 7.04
N ILE A 86 -5.65 4.54 7.90
CA ILE A 86 -6.67 3.48 7.72
C ILE A 86 -7.75 3.64 8.79
#